data_AF-A0A9E4LZZ4-F1
#
_entry.id   AF-A0A9E4LZZ4-F1
#
_cell.length_a   1.000
_cell.length_b   1.000
_cell.length_c   1.000
_cell.angle_alpha   90.00
_cell.angle_beta   90.00
_cell.angle_gamma   90.00
#
_symmetry.space_group_name_H-M   'P 1'
#
loop_
_entity.id
_entity.type
_entity.pdbx_description
1 polymer ?
#
loop_
_entity_poly.entity_id
_entity_poly.type
_entity_poly.pdbx_seq_one_letter_code
_entity_poly.pdbx_strand_id
1 'polypeptide(L)' 'MGLPADAFYQVIKQVGNYAEVYDRHLSPLGLERGLNALYTDGGLLYPPPAR' A
#
# COMPACT_ATOMS: atom_id res chain seq x y z
N MET A 1 -19.96 1.90 0.43
CA MET A 1 -19.11 2.16 -0.75
C MET A 1 -19.79 1.89 -2.09
N GLY A 2 -20.94 1.19 -2.16
CA GLY A 2 -21.59 0.90 -3.45
C GLY A 2 -20.76 -0.03 -4.36
N LEU A 3 -19.77 -0.71 -3.79
CA LEU A 3 -18.88 -1.65 -4.47
C LEU A 3 -19.26 -3.08 -4.10
N PRO A 4 -18.90 -4.07 -4.95
CA PRO A 4 -18.97 -5.48 -4.60
C PRO A 4 -18.23 -5.79 -3.29
N ALA A 5 -18.71 -6.80 -2.55
CA ALA A 5 -18.14 -7.19 -1.26
C ALA A 5 -16.66 -7.60 -1.36
N ASP A 6 -16.21 -8.06 -2.53
CA ASP A 6 -14.86 -8.49 -2.81
C ASP A 6 -13.96 -7.39 -3.40
N ALA A 7 -14.41 -6.13 -3.47
CA ALA A 7 -13.67 -5.06 -4.13
C ALA A 7 -12.22 -4.90 -3.62
N PHE A 8 -12.01 -4.96 -2.29
CA PHE A 8 -10.67 -4.89 -1.71
C PHE A 8 -9.81 -6.09 -2.08
N TYR A 9 -10.40 -7.29 -2.11
CA TYR A 9 -9.72 -8.51 -2.58
C TYR A 9 -9.29 -8.36 -4.05
N GLN A 10 -10.17 -7.83 -4.90
CA GLN A 10 -9.88 -7.62 -6.32
C GLN A 10 -8.74 -6.62 -6.53
N VAL A 11 -8.66 -5.55 -5.72
CA VAL A 11 -7.55 -4.59 -5.77
C VAL A 11 -6.22 -5.29 -5.46
N ILE A 12 -6.13 -5.98 -4.32
CA ILE A 12 -4.89 -6.67 -3.94
C ILE A 12 -4.50 -7.72 -4.97
N LYS A 13 -5.47 -8.47 -5.52
CA LYS A 13 -5.22 -9.46 -6.56
C LYS A 13 -4.64 -8.86 -7.84
N GLN A 14 -5.08 -7.66 -8.23
CA GLN A 14 -4.67 -7.04 -9.49
C GLN A 14 -3.33 -6.31 -9.39
N VAL A 15 -3.08 -5.58 -8.29
CA VAL A 15 -1.89 -4.70 -8.19
C VAL A 15 -0.95 -5.02 -7.04
N GLY A 16 -1.41 -5.81 -6.07
CA GLY A 16 -0.73 -6.05 -4.79
C GLY A 16 -1.06 -5.02 -3.73
N ASN A 17 -0.48 -5.17 -2.54
CA ASN A 17 -0.51 -4.16 -1.50
C ASN A 17 0.50 -3.02 -1.77
N TYR A 18 0.46 -1.97 -0.94
CA TYR A 18 1.32 -0.79 -1.13
C TYR A 18 2.82 -1.11 -1.15
N ALA A 19 3.30 -2.02 -0.29
CA ALA A 19 4.71 -2.38 -0.25
C ALA A 19 5.15 -3.06 -1.55
N GLU A 20 4.35 -3.99 -2.07
CA GLU A 20 4.62 -4.66 -3.35
C GLU A 20 4.67 -3.67 -4.52
N VAL A 21 3.73 -2.71 -4.55
CA VAL A 21 3.71 -1.67 -5.59
C VAL A 21 4.94 -0.76 -5.47
N TYR A 22 5.30 -0.34 -4.26
CA TYR A 22 6.50 0.48 -4.06
C TYR A 22 7.76 -0.28 -4.50
N ASP A 23 7.91 -1.55 -4.10
CA ASP A 23 9.11 -2.33 -4.43
C ASP A 23 9.27 -2.57 -5.92
N ARG A 24 8.15 -2.72 -6.64
CA ARG A 24 8.17 -2.93 -8.09
C ARG A 24 8.58 -1.67 -8.86
N HIS A 25 8.25 -0.48 -8.37
CA HIS A 25 8.35 0.75 -9.17
C HIS A 25 9.34 1.79 -8.63
N LEU A 26 9.46 1.92 -7.31
CA LEU A 26 10.23 2.98 -6.67
C LEU A 26 11.56 2.48 -6.10
N SER A 27 11.60 1.26 -5.55
CA SER A 27 12.87 0.67 -5.07
C SER A 27 13.96 0.59 -6.15
N PRO A 28 13.68 0.30 -7.45
CA PRO A 28 14.70 0.31 -8.51
C PRO A 28 15.32 1.69 -8.76
N LEU A 29 14.70 2.77 -8.29
CA LEU A 29 15.24 4.13 -8.37
C LEU A 29 16.22 4.43 -7.23
N GLY A 30 16.48 3.47 -6.33
CA GLY A 30 17.35 3.64 -5.18
C GLY A 30 16.75 4.52 -4.08
N LEU A 31 15.42 4.71 -4.09
CA LEU A 31 14.72 5.49 -3.07
C LEU A 31 14.46 4.64 -1.83
N GLU A 32 14.88 5.16 -0.68
CA GLU A 32 14.46 4.60 0.61
C GLU A 32 12.98 4.92 0.89
N ARG A 33 12.30 4.05 1.63
CA ARG A 33 10.88 4.22 1.99
C ARG A 33 10.62 5.56 2.67
N GLY A 34 11.47 5.95 3.63
CA GLY A 34 11.36 7.23 4.35
C GLY A 34 9.94 7.51 4.83
N LEU A 35 9.39 8.66 4.45
CA LEU A 35 8.01 9.06 4.81
C LEU A 35 6.92 8.12 4.28
N ASN A 36 7.22 7.32 3.25
CA ASN A 36 6.29 6.34 2.68
C ASN A 36 6.29 4.99 3.43
N ALA A 37 7.08 4.84 4.50
CA ALA A 37 6.98 3.68 5.39
C ALA A 37 5.67 3.72 6.20
N LEU A 38 5.29 2.59 6.80
CA LEU A 38 4.18 2.53 7.76
C LEU A 38 4.46 3.41 8.97
N TYR A 39 3.41 3.96 9.58
CA TYR A 39 3.55 4.77 10.79
C TYR A 39 4.22 4.02 11.96
N THR A 40 4.05 2.70 12.02
CA THR A 40 4.71 1.83 13.01
C THR A 40 6.21 1.71 12.78
N ASP A 41 6.66 1.99 11.55
CA ASP A 41 8.05 1.88 11.10
C ASP A 41 8.69 3.27 10.96
N GLY A 42 8.08 4.31 11.56
CA GLY A 42 8.58 5.69 11.53
C GLY A 42 8.22 6.50 10.28
N GLY A 43 7.38 5.96 9.39
CA GLY A 43 6.83 6.70 8.24
C GLY A 43 5.51 7.41 8.56
N LEU A 44 4.84 7.89 7.50
CA LEU A 44 3.57 8.62 7.61
C LEU A 44 2.38 7.82 7.05
N LEU A 45 2.62 6.63 6.49
CA LEU A 45 1.54 5.82 5.93
C LEU A 45 0.70 5.20 7.05
N TYR A 46 -0.49 5.75 7.26
CA TYR A 46 -1.48 5.26 8.21
C TYR A 46 -2.77 4.86 7.48
N PRO A 47 -3.04 3.57 7.28
CA PRO A 47 -4.29 3.13 6.68
C PRO A 47 -5.44 3.29 7.68
N PRO A 48 -6.54 3.99 7.32
CA PRO A 48 -7.72 4.04 8.17
C PRO A 48 -8.32 2.63 8.34
N PRO A 49 -8.89 2.31 9.51
CA PRO A 49 -9.51 1.00 9.73
C PRO A 49 -10.68 0.76 8.76
N ALA A 50 -10.68 -0.38 8.08
CA ALA A 50 -11.75 -0.81 7.19
C ALA A 50 -12.92 -1.39 8.01
N ARG A 51 -13.71 -0.50 8.61
CA ARG A 51 -14.88 -0.81 9.45
C ARG A 51 -16.04 0.12 9.11
#